data_AF-A0A9Q1G504-F1
#
_entry.id   AF-A0A9Q1G504-F1
#
_cell.length_a   1.000
_cell.length_b   1.000
_cell.length_c   1.000
_cell.angle_alpha   90.00
_cell.angle_beta   90.00
_cell.angle_gamma   90.00
#
_symmetry.space_group_name_H-M   'P 1'
#
loop_
_entity.id
_entity.type
_entity.pdbx_description
1 polymer ?
#
loop_
_entity_poly.entity_id
_entity_poly.type
_entity_poly.pdbx_seq_one_letter_code
_entity_poly.pdbx_strand_id
1 'polypeptide(L)'
;MALDAGTGPITLKSFACTCAAGKGLCNHIVALLYQTAHYSTMGTRVVPLPVACTSKLQSWHRPRNQGIHPEPIDQLLVKKPKASASCGVKSTLYRAYKVEMKLVW
;
A
#
# COMPACT_ATOMS: atom_id res chain seq x y z
N MET A 1 -2.06 17.64 -23.25
CA MET A 1 -3.04 16.64 -23.73
C MET A 1 -4.23 17.41 -24.26
N ALA A 2 -4.59 17.24 -25.52
CA ALA A 2 -5.76 17.88 -26.13
C ALA A 2 -6.75 16.79 -26.55
N LEU A 3 -7.99 16.90 -26.06
CA LEU A 3 -9.10 16.00 -26.36
C LEU A 3 -10.22 16.82 -27.00
N ASP A 4 -10.78 16.33 -28.09
CA ASP A 4 -11.97 16.93 -28.69
C ASP A 4 -13.23 16.23 -28.17
N ALA A 5 -14.05 16.97 -27.43
CA ALA A 5 -15.32 16.48 -26.89
C ALA A 5 -16.49 16.70 -27.87
N GLY A 6 -16.27 16.43 -29.17
CA GLY A 6 -17.35 16.41 -30.15
C GLY A 6 -18.33 15.25 -29.90
N THR A 7 -19.47 15.26 -30.56
CA THR A 7 -20.54 14.23 -30.48
C THR A 7 -20.12 12.83 -30.97
N GLY A 8 -18.83 12.59 -31.22
CA GLY A 8 -18.25 11.35 -31.72
C GLY A 8 -17.24 10.72 -30.75
N PRO A 9 -16.56 9.64 -31.14
CA PRO A 9 -15.50 9.03 -30.33
C PRO A 9 -14.40 10.05 -29.99
N ILE A 10 -13.97 10.07 -28.73
CA ILE A 10 -12.92 10.98 -28.25
C ILE A 10 -11.63 10.68 -29.00
N THR A 11 -11.14 11.66 -29.75
CA THR A 11 -9.87 11.54 -30.48
C THR A 11 -8.75 12.24 -29.71
N LEU A 12 -7.64 11.52 -29.50
CA LEU A 12 -6.44 12.08 -28.87
C LEU A 12 -5.63 12.84 -29.92
N LYS A 13 -5.73 14.19 -29.90
CA LYS A 13 -5.02 15.05 -30.87
C LYS A 13 -3.52 15.10 -30.64
N SER A 14 -3.10 15.21 -29.38
CA SER A 14 -1.69 15.29 -29.02
C SER A 14 -1.45 14.88 -27.56
N PHE A 15 -0.32 14.22 -27.35
CA PHE A 15 0.20 13.87 -26.04
C PHE A 15 1.71 14.03 -26.02
N ALA A 16 2.25 14.23 -24.82
CA ALA A 16 3.69 14.27 -24.58
C ALA A 16 3.94 13.62 -23.23
N CYS A 17 4.90 12.71 -23.17
CA CYS A 17 5.36 12.10 -21.93
C CYS A 17 6.88 12.18 -21.88
N THR A 18 7.45 12.41 -20.69
CA THR A 18 8.90 12.44 -20.47
C THR A 18 9.50 11.07 -20.19
N CYS A 19 8.69 10.00 -20.21
CA CYS A 19 9.19 8.62 -20.07
C CYS A 19 9.98 8.17 -21.30
N ALA A 20 10.69 7.05 -21.19
CA ALA A 20 11.52 6.51 -22.27
C ALA A 20 10.77 6.28 -23.61
N ALA A 21 9.47 5.96 -23.56
CA ALA A 21 8.65 5.81 -24.75
C ALA A 21 8.31 7.16 -25.43
N GLY A 22 8.47 8.28 -24.72
CA GLY A 22 8.42 9.65 -25.23
C GLY A 22 7.14 10.01 -25.96
N LYS A 23 7.19 9.90 -27.30
CA LYS A 23 6.16 10.29 -28.28
C LYS A 23 5.27 9.13 -28.75
N GLY A 24 5.56 7.89 -28.35
CA GLY A 24 4.66 6.75 -28.54
C GLY A 24 3.59 6.68 -27.45
N LEU A 25 2.43 6.07 -27.73
CA LEU A 25 1.37 5.89 -26.75
C LEU A 25 1.88 5.01 -25.60
N CYS A 26 2.34 5.63 -24.52
CA CYS A 26 2.95 4.92 -23.41
C CYS A 26 1.90 4.56 -22.36
N ASN A 27 2.20 3.55 -21.54
CA ASN A 27 1.30 3.08 -20.49
C ASN A 27 0.92 4.20 -19.50
N HIS A 28 1.76 5.22 -19.30
CA HIS A 28 1.41 6.38 -18.49
C HIS A 28 0.26 7.20 -19.09
N ILE A 29 0.26 7.42 -20.41
CA ILE A 29 -0.84 8.14 -21.09
C ILE A 29 -2.12 7.32 -21.05
N VAL A 30 -2.03 6.00 -21.27
CA VAL A 30 -3.18 5.10 -21.16
C VAL A 30 -3.76 5.11 -19.74
N ALA A 31 -2.92 4.96 -18.72
CA ALA A 31 -3.33 5.01 -17.32
C ALA A 31 -3.96 6.37 -16.96
N LEU A 32 -3.37 7.47 -17.44
CA LEU A 32 -3.92 8.81 -17.24
C LEU A 32 -5.32 8.93 -17.84
N LEU A 33 -5.51 8.53 -19.10
CA LEU A 33 -6.80 8.56 -19.78
C LEU A 33 -7.86 7.75 -19.04
N TYR A 34 -7.50 6.52 -18.66
CA TYR A 34 -8.38 5.63 -17.88
C TYR A 34 -8.78 6.28 -16.54
N GLN A 35 -7.81 6.84 -15.82
CA GLN A 35 -8.06 7.50 -14.54
C GLN A 35 -8.97 8.73 -14.68
N THR A 36 -8.78 9.56 -15.71
CA THR A 36 -9.67 10.69 -15.98
C THR A 36 -11.09 10.25 -16.33
N ALA A 37 -11.25 9.23 -17.16
CA ALA A 37 -12.58 8.69 -17.49
C ALA A 37 -13.29 8.18 -16.23
N HIS A 38 -12.56 7.45 -15.38
CA HIS A 38 -13.07 6.95 -14.10
C HIS A 38 -13.48 8.10 -13.14
N TYR A 39 -12.74 9.19 -13.07
CA TYR A 39 -13.14 10.35 -12.27
C TYR A 39 -14.38 11.04 -12.82
N SER A 40 -14.51 11.14 -14.15
CA SER A 40 -15.71 11.68 -14.79
C SER A 40 -16.94 10.81 -14.49
N THR A 41 -16.83 9.49 -14.53
CA THR A 41 -17.95 8.59 -14.22
C THR A 41 -18.36 8.64 -12.74
N MET A 42 -17.41 8.88 -11.83
CA MET A 42 -17.70 9.07 -10.41
C MET A 42 -18.24 10.47 -10.07
N GLY A 43 -18.31 11.41 -11.02
CA GLY A 43 -18.73 12.79 -10.76
C GLY A 43 -17.73 13.58 -9.91
N THR A 44 -16.47 13.16 -9.89
CA THR A 44 -15.42 13.75 -9.06
C THR A 44 -14.94 15.06 -9.66
N ARG A 45 -15.24 16.19 -9.00
CA ARG A 45 -14.86 17.53 -9.48
C ARG A 45 -13.37 17.85 -9.30
N VAL A 46 -12.71 17.18 -8.36
CA VAL A 46 -11.30 17.42 -7.99
C VAL A 46 -10.61 16.08 -7.80
N VAL A 47 -9.47 15.88 -8.47
CA VAL A 47 -8.65 14.68 -8.28
C VAL A 47 -8.26 14.56 -6.80
N PRO A 48 -8.58 13.43 -6.12
CA PRO A 48 -8.19 13.24 -4.74
C PRO A 48 -6.67 13.34 -4.62
N LEU A 49 -6.19 14.28 -3.81
CA LEU A 49 -4.77 14.37 -3.50
C LEU A 49 -4.35 13.08 -2.79
N PRO A 50 -3.16 12.52 -3.10
CA PRO A 50 -2.60 11.46 -2.30
C PRO A 50 -2.58 11.91 -0.84
N VAL A 51 -3.28 11.17 0.03
CA VAL A 51 -3.21 11.42 1.47
C VAL A 51 -1.75 11.37 1.89
N ALA A 52 -1.27 12.44 2.50
CA ALA A 52 0.11 12.50 2.96
C ALA A 52 0.40 11.30 3.87
N CYS A 53 1.61 10.75 3.80
CA CYS A 53 2.03 9.66 4.68
C CYS A 53 1.86 9.99 6.17
N THR A 54 1.84 11.28 6.52
CA THR A 54 1.59 11.83 7.86
C THR A 54 0.11 12.04 8.19
N SER A 55 -0.81 11.98 7.21
CA SER A 55 -2.25 12.08 7.47
C SER A 55 -2.79 10.88 8.24
N LYS A 56 -2.06 9.77 8.27
CA LYS A 56 -2.36 8.60 9.09
C LYS A 56 -1.47 8.61 10.33
N LEU A 57 -2.05 8.31 11.50
CA LEU A 57 -1.26 8.09 12.71
C LEU A 57 -0.20 7.02 12.44
N GLN A 58 1.03 7.29 12.87
CA GLN A 58 2.16 6.37 12.81
C GLN A 58 1.79 5.04 13.50
N SER A 59 1.64 3.98 12.72
CA SER A 59 1.15 2.68 13.20
C SER A 59 2.25 1.74 13.70
N TRP A 60 3.53 2.07 13.49
CA TRP A 60 4.65 1.24 13.92
C TRP A 60 4.81 1.16 15.44
N HIS A 61 4.39 2.21 16.16
CA HIS A 61 4.35 2.20 17.63
C HIS A 61 3.19 1.38 18.20
N ARG A 62 2.19 1.04 17.38
CA ARG A 62 1.02 0.29 17.85
C ARG A 62 1.40 -1.20 17.90
N PRO A 63 1.47 -1.82 19.10
CA PRO A 63 1.82 -3.23 19.21
C PRO A 63 0.84 -4.07 18.38
N ARG A 64 1.38 -4.96 17.54
CA ARG A 64 0.59 -5.80 16.61
C ARG A 64 0.01 -7.05 17.26
N ASN A 65 0.21 -7.23 18.56
CA ASN A 65 -0.18 -8.39 19.36
C ASN A 65 -0.94 -7.95 20.62
N GLN A 66 -1.66 -8.89 21.26
CA GLN A 66 -2.04 -8.75 22.68
C GLN A 66 -0.76 -8.39 23.44
N GLY A 67 -0.75 -7.21 24.04
CA GLY A 67 0.47 -6.59 24.57
C GLY A 67 1.24 -7.54 25.48
N ILE A 68 2.57 -7.45 25.41
CA ILE A 68 3.41 -8.03 26.45
C ILE A 68 3.06 -7.28 27.73
N HIS A 69 2.46 -7.96 28.69
CA HIS A 69 2.15 -7.34 29.97
C HIS A 69 3.47 -6.91 30.62
N PRO A 70 3.60 -5.66 31.09
CA PRO A 70 4.79 -5.25 31.81
C PRO A 70 4.91 -6.09 33.08
N GLU A 71 5.94 -6.92 33.17
CA GLU A 71 6.33 -7.58 34.41
C GLU A 71 7.48 -6.82 35.06
N PRO A 72 7.51 -6.73 36.40
CA PRO A 72 8.62 -6.15 37.14
C PRO A 72 9.96 -6.81 36.75
N ILE A 73 10.99 -6.00 36.51
CA ILE A 73 12.29 -6.47 36.00
C ILE A 73 12.99 -7.44 36.98
N ASP A 74 12.72 -7.28 38.27
CA ASP A 74 13.16 -8.14 39.37
C ASP A 74 12.55 -9.55 39.31
N GLN A 75 11.44 -9.73 38.58
CA GLN A 75 10.78 -11.02 38.38
C GLN A 75 11.18 -11.68 37.04
N LEU A 76 11.91 -10.97 36.16
CA LEU A 76 12.32 -11.47 34.86
C LEU A 76 13.52 -12.43 34.98
N LEU A 77 13.27 -13.73 34.81
CA LEU A 77 14.33 -14.74 34.74
C LEU A 77 14.74 -15.04 33.29
N VAL A 78 15.90 -14.54 32.87
CA VAL A 78 16.51 -14.87 31.58
C VAL A 78 17.14 -16.27 31.67
N LYS A 79 16.50 -17.27 31.04
CA LYS A 79 17.02 -18.64 30.99
C LYS A 79 17.54 -18.95 29.59
N LYS A 80 18.68 -19.66 29.51
CA LYS A 80 19.18 -20.19 28.23
C LYS A 80 18.16 -21.19 27.68
N PRO A 81 17.75 -21.08 26.40
CA PRO A 81 16.91 -22.08 25.78
C PRO A 81 17.59 -23.45 25.84
N LYS A 82 16.86 -24.49 26.28
CA LYS A 82 17.34 -25.87 26.17
C LYS A 82 17.30 -26.24 24.68
N ALA A 83 18.41 -26.71 24.13
CA ALA A 83 18.47 -27.16 22.75
C ALA A 83 17.57 -28.41 22.59
N SER A 84 16.37 -28.25 22.03
CA SER A 84 15.56 -29.38 21.59
C SER A 84 16.11 -29.88 20.26
N ALA A 85 16.55 -31.13 20.23
CA ALA A 85 17.38 -31.74 19.18
C ALA A 85 16.77 -31.84 17.76
N SER A 86 15.69 -31.12 17.42
CA SER A 86 15.13 -31.14 16.06
C SER A 86 14.32 -29.90 15.65
N CYS A 87 14.22 -28.88 16.51
CA CYS A 87 13.54 -27.65 16.15
C CYS A 87 14.21 -26.48 16.84
N GLY A 88 14.60 -25.46 16.07
CA GLY A 88 15.18 -24.23 16.61
C GLY A 88 14.30 -23.59 17.70
N VAL A 89 14.90 -22.76 18.54
CA VAL A 89 14.19 -22.05 19.62
C VAL A 89 13.02 -21.26 19.04
N LYS A 90 11.79 -21.68 19.35
CA LYS A 90 10.56 -20.97 18.97
C LYS A 90 10.13 -20.07 20.12
N SER A 91 9.84 -18.81 19.83
CA SER A 91 9.23 -17.91 20.82
C SER A 91 7.85 -18.44 21.20
N THR A 92 7.64 -18.74 22.48
CA THR A 92 6.32 -19.10 23.02
C THR A 92 5.45 -17.88 23.31
N LEU A 93 6.06 -16.70 23.38
CA LEU A 93 5.39 -15.41 23.61
C LEU A 93 4.88 -14.78 22.31
N TYR A 94 5.46 -15.15 21.17
CA TYR A 94 5.06 -14.66 19.86
C TYR A 94 4.31 -15.74 19.09
N ARG A 95 2.98 -15.70 19.17
CA ARG A 95 2.14 -16.43 18.23
C ARG A 95 2.13 -15.64 16.92
N ALA A 96 2.98 -16.03 15.96
CA ALA A 96 2.88 -15.54 14.60
C ALA A 96 1.53 -16.01 14.04
N TYR A 97 0.48 -15.21 14.18
CA TYR A 97 -0.73 -15.45 13.44
C TYR A 97 -0.34 -15.36 11.97
N LYS A 98 -0.57 -16.44 11.22
CA LYS A 98 -0.72 -16.33 9.77
C LYS A 98 -1.95 -15.46 9.58
N VAL A 99 -1.77 -14.15 9.57
CA VAL A 99 -2.79 -13.27 9.02
C VAL A 99 -2.80 -13.68 7.55
N GLU A 100 -3.84 -14.39 7.15
CA GLU A 100 -4.19 -14.49 5.74
C GLU A 100 -4.38 -13.04 5.30
N MET A 101 -3.32 -12.45 4.73
CA MET A 101 -3.43 -11.22 3.99
C MET A 101 -4.35 -11.56 2.83
N LYS A 102 -5.66 -11.35 3.02
CA LYS A 102 -6.54 -11.03 1.90
C LYS A 102 -5.96 -9.76 1.31
N LEU A 103 -5.07 -9.96 0.36
CA LEU A 103 -4.68 -8.97 -0.60
C LEU A 103 -5.96 -8.63 -1.37
N VAL A 104 -6.69 -7.63 -0.87
CA VAL A 104 -7.68 -6.94 -1.68
C VAL A 104 -6.85 -6.02 -2.57
N TRP A 105 -6.48 -6.57 -3.74
CA TRP A 105 -6.18 -5.78 -4.93
C TRP A 105 -7.46 -5.72 -5.75
#